data_AF-A0A7X9I4Y1-F1
#
_entry.id   AF-A0A7X9I4Y1-F1
#
_cell.length_a   1.000
_cell.length_b   1.000
_cell.length_c   1.000
_cell.angle_alpha   90.00
_cell.angle_beta   90.00
_cell.angle_gamma   90.00
#
_symmetry.space_group_name_H-M   'P 1'
#
loop_
_entity.id
_entity.type
_entity.pdbx_description
1 polymer ?
#
loop_
_entity_poly.entity_id
_entity_poly.type
_entity_poly.pdbx_seq_one_letter_code
_entity_poly.pdbx_strand_id
1 'polypeptide(L)'
;MKRNMRFYTLGMTGAIGGLLGWQASNLLGLSFTSNFYISEMIIGALIGALIGLFIGIGEGLLAQSGGVGLKKGAVAMLLGAIGGCIALPLAESAFLAVGGDVWSRPFGWALFGLLIGFATSITGGSQLWKGGLGGLIGGLVGGALLEVARAILSDPALGKAAGLMLLGFSTGIFTALISFALSRTWLEVTSGKILGMEFILDKFLKSNGPSATIGSSPLKAEIAIPDPGIDPQHAILEGHDTYFTLKDLSISGTFVDGKKVDVAKLKNNQHIRMGKTEMIYHEKR
;
A
#
# COMPACT_ATOMS: atom_id res chain seq x y z
N MET A 1 11.31 -7.51 8.84
CA MET A 1 11.11 -8.22 7.56
C MET A 1 11.80 -7.42 6.46
N LYS A 2 12.74 -8.01 5.70
CA LYS A 2 13.48 -7.29 4.64
C LYS A 2 12.55 -6.65 3.61
N ARG A 3 12.96 -5.52 3.02
CA ARG A 3 12.24 -4.76 1.97
C ARG A 3 11.54 -5.62 0.91
N ASN A 4 12.22 -6.68 0.45
CA ASN A 4 11.70 -7.60 -0.56
C ASN A 4 10.43 -8.33 -0.11
N MET A 5 10.28 -8.63 1.19
CA MET A 5 9.08 -9.27 1.72
C MET A 5 7.87 -8.34 1.62
N ARG A 6 8.05 -7.03 1.79
CA ARG A 6 6.95 -6.06 1.61
C ARG A 6 6.44 -6.05 0.18
N PHE A 7 7.36 -6.00 -0.79
CA PHE A 7 7.00 -6.05 -2.21
C PHE A 7 6.31 -7.36 -2.57
N TYR A 8 6.83 -8.49 -2.07
CA TYR A 8 6.24 -9.80 -2.29
C TYR A 8 4.83 -9.91 -1.70
N THR A 9 4.63 -9.53 -0.43
CA THR A 9 3.32 -9.65 0.23
C THR A 9 2.26 -8.79 -0.47
N LEU A 10 2.58 -7.55 -0.83
CA LEU A 10 1.62 -6.65 -1.50
C LEU A 10 1.35 -7.09 -2.95
N GLY A 11 2.37 -7.57 -3.67
CA GLY A 11 2.19 -8.16 -5.00
C GLY A 11 1.29 -9.40 -4.95
N MET A 12 1.59 -10.37 -4.09
CA MET A 12 0.83 -11.62 -4.00
C MET A 12 -0.61 -11.40 -3.54
N THR A 13 -0.83 -10.53 -2.55
CA THR A 13 -2.19 -10.20 -2.12
C THR A 13 -2.96 -9.45 -3.22
N GLY A 14 -2.33 -8.54 -3.95
CA GLY A 14 -2.91 -7.94 -5.14
C GLY A 14 -3.28 -8.98 -6.20
N ALA A 15 -2.41 -9.96 -6.47
CA ALA A 15 -2.68 -11.04 -7.42
C ALA A 15 -3.88 -11.89 -7.01
N ILE A 16 -3.98 -12.25 -5.72
CA ILE A 16 -5.13 -12.97 -5.16
C ILE A 16 -6.41 -12.16 -5.33
N GLY A 17 -6.37 -10.85 -5.05
CA GLY A 17 -7.50 -9.96 -5.28
C GLY A 17 -7.93 -9.92 -6.75
N GLY A 18 -6.98 -9.93 -7.68
CA GLY A 18 -7.24 -9.99 -9.12
C GLY A 18 -7.89 -11.32 -9.56
N LEU A 19 -7.38 -12.45 -9.05
CA LEU A 19 -7.93 -13.78 -9.32
C LEU A 19 -9.36 -13.92 -8.80
N LEU A 20 -9.61 -13.48 -7.56
CA LEU A 20 -10.93 -13.53 -6.96
C LEU A 20 -11.89 -12.53 -7.63
N GLY A 21 -11.39 -11.36 -8.05
CA GLY A 21 -12.13 -10.40 -8.87
C GLY A 21 -12.62 -11.02 -10.18
N TRP A 22 -11.75 -11.73 -10.88
CA TRP A 22 -12.09 -12.49 -12.08
C TRP A 22 -13.13 -13.58 -11.79
N GLN A 23 -12.90 -14.41 -10.77
CA GLN A 23 -13.80 -15.52 -10.45
C GLN A 23 -15.20 -15.02 -10.04
N ALA A 24 -15.26 -13.97 -9.22
CA ALA A 24 -16.52 -13.34 -8.83
C ALA A 24 -17.26 -12.76 -10.05
N SER A 25 -16.54 -12.09 -10.95
CA SER A 25 -17.11 -11.58 -12.20
C SER A 25 -17.68 -12.68 -13.10
N ASN A 26 -17.06 -13.86 -13.15
CA ASN A 26 -17.56 -14.99 -13.94
C ASN A 26 -18.79 -15.63 -13.29
N LEU A 27 -18.75 -15.87 -11.99
CA LEU A 27 -19.85 -16.52 -11.25
C LEU A 27 -21.14 -15.71 -11.30
N LEU A 28 -21.03 -14.38 -11.28
CA LEU A 28 -22.20 -13.51 -11.31
C LEU A 28 -22.78 -13.36 -12.74
N GLY A 29 -22.06 -13.79 -13.79
CA GLY A 29 -22.58 -13.77 -15.17
C GLY A 29 -22.91 -12.37 -15.69
N LEU A 30 -22.00 -11.40 -15.50
CA LEU A 30 -22.30 -9.97 -15.47
C LEU A 30 -22.67 -9.32 -16.81
N SER A 31 -23.87 -9.60 -17.28
CA SER A 31 -24.70 -8.70 -18.10
C SER A 31 -25.86 -8.21 -17.24
N PHE A 32 -25.55 -7.42 -16.21
CA PHE A 32 -26.53 -7.03 -15.18
C PHE A 32 -27.66 -6.15 -15.71
N THR A 33 -27.37 -5.35 -16.73
CA THR A 33 -28.32 -4.39 -17.29
C THR A 33 -28.21 -4.40 -18.81
N SER A 34 -29.24 -3.89 -19.49
CA SER A 34 -29.21 -3.64 -20.93
C SER A 34 -28.19 -2.56 -21.34
N ASN A 35 -27.71 -1.76 -20.38
CA ASN A 35 -26.73 -0.72 -20.62
C ASN A 35 -25.31 -1.25 -20.36
N PHE A 36 -24.54 -1.36 -21.43
CA PHE A 36 -23.16 -1.84 -21.42
C PHE A 36 -22.26 -1.08 -20.41
N TYR A 37 -22.33 0.26 -20.38
CA TYR A 37 -21.51 1.07 -19.47
C TYR A 37 -21.84 0.82 -17.99
N ILE A 38 -23.11 0.60 -17.65
CA ILE A 38 -23.51 0.29 -16.28
C ILE A 38 -22.98 -1.08 -15.88
N SER A 39 -22.98 -2.05 -16.81
CA SER A 39 -22.36 -3.36 -16.55
C SER A 39 -20.86 -3.23 -16.26
N GLU A 40 -20.14 -2.43 -17.06
CA GLU A 40 -18.72 -2.16 -16.84
C GLU A 40 -18.43 -1.44 -15.53
N MET A 41 -19.26 -0.48 -15.13
CA MET A 41 -19.17 0.19 -13.83
C MET A 41 -19.24 -0.83 -12.69
N ILE A 42 -20.20 -1.76 -12.75
CA ILE A 42 -20.40 -2.74 -11.67
C ILE A 42 -19.26 -3.78 -11.67
N ILE A 43 -18.87 -4.30 -12.83
CA ILE A 43 -17.74 -5.24 -12.96
C ILE A 43 -16.45 -4.58 -12.45
N GLY A 44 -16.22 -3.34 -12.85
CA GLY A 44 -15.05 -2.57 -12.44
C GLY A 44 -15.05 -2.37 -10.94
N ALA A 45 -16.18 -1.96 -10.36
CA ALA A 45 -16.32 -1.81 -8.93
C ALA A 45 -16.02 -3.11 -8.18
N LEU A 46 -16.50 -4.26 -8.67
CA LEU A 46 -16.24 -5.56 -8.06
C LEU A 46 -14.75 -5.92 -8.09
N ILE A 47 -14.11 -5.80 -9.25
CA ILE A 47 -12.68 -6.12 -9.42
C ILE A 47 -11.82 -5.18 -8.56
N GLY A 48 -12.10 -3.88 -8.61
CA GLY A 48 -11.44 -2.86 -7.81
C GLY A 48 -11.60 -3.07 -6.31
N ALA A 49 -12.81 -3.43 -5.88
CA ALA A 49 -13.09 -3.75 -4.48
C ALA A 49 -12.22 -4.91 -3.99
N LEU A 50 -12.12 -5.99 -4.77
CA LEU A 50 -11.39 -7.19 -4.37
C LEU A 50 -9.87 -6.97 -4.42
N ILE A 51 -9.33 -6.31 -5.46
CA ILE A 51 -7.91 -5.96 -5.49
C ILE A 51 -7.56 -5.04 -4.31
N GLY A 52 -8.35 -3.99 -4.08
CA GLY A 52 -8.14 -3.07 -2.97
C GLY A 52 -8.22 -3.76 -1.60
N LEU A 53 -9.24 -4.58 -1.38
CA LEU A 53 -9.43 -5.35 -0.14
C LEU A 53 -8.19 -6.19 0.19
N PHE A 54 -7.72 -6.99 -0.76
CA PHE A 54 -6.61 -7.90 -0.51
C PHE A 54 -5.28 -7.17 -0.33
N ILE A 55 -5.01 -6.09 -1.07
CA ILE A 55 -3.82 -5.25 -0.81
C ILE A 55 -3.89 -4.66 0.61
N GLY A 56 -5.06 -4.19 1.05
CA GLY A 56 -5.27 -3.69 2.41
C GLY A 56 -5.11 -4.76 3.50
N ILE A 57 -5.53 -6.00 3.23
CA ILE A 57 -5.25 -7.17 4.09
C ILE A 57 -3.73 -7.44 4.13
N GLY A 58 -3.04 -7.34 2.99
CA GLY A 58 -1.58 -7.46 2.90
C GLY A 58 -0.84 -6.46 3.77
N GLU A 59 -1.30 -5.21 3.80
CA GLU A 59 -0.82 -4.19 4.74
C GLU A 59 -1.07 -4.56 6.21
N GLY A 60 -2.16 -5.26 6.52
CA GLY A 60 -2.44 -5.82 7.84
C GLY A 60 -1.53 -6.98 8.24
N LEU A 61 -1.24 -7.87 7.29
CA LEU A 61 -0.29 -8.98 7.47
C LEU A 61 1.12 -8.44 7.77
N LEU A 62 1.52 -7.37 7.06
CA LEU A 62 2.79 -6.68 7.32
C LEU A 62 2.81 -6.00 8.69
N ALA A 63 1.68 -5.45 9.13
CA ALA A 63 1.51 -4.88 10.47
C ALA A 63 1.31 -5.93 11.58
N GLN A 64 1.29 -7.23 11.24
CA GLN A 64 1.02 -8.34 12.17
C GLN A 64 -0.26 -8.16 13.00
N SER A 65 -1.29 -7.52 12.43
CA SER A 65 -2.55 -7.21 13.13
C SER A 65 -3.76 -7.41 12.23
N GLY A 66 -4.62 -8.37 12.60
CA GLY A 66 -5.86 -8.64 11.89
C GLY A 66 -6.83 -7.44 11.91
N GLY A 67 -6.92 -6.73 13.04
CA GLY A 67 -7.77 -5.54 13.16
C GLY A 67 -7.32 -4.40 12.24
N VAL A 68 -6.00 -4.21 12.10
CA VAL A 68 -5.44 -3.25 11.13
C VAL A 68 -5.73 -3.70 9.70
N GLY A 69 -5.55 -4.98 9.39
CA GLY A 69 -5.86 -5.54 8.07
C GLY A 69 -7.32 -5.37 7.68
N LEU A 70 -8.25 -5.60 8.61
CA LEU A 70 -9.68 -5.42 8.36
C LEU A 70 -10.02 -3.94 8.10
N LYS A 71 -9.51 -3.02 8.92
CA LYS A 71 -9.74 -1.58 8.75
C LYS A 71 -9.16 -1.07 7.44
N LYS A 72 -7.89 -1.39 7.14
CA LYS A 72 -7.21 -0.98 5.91
C LYS A 72 -7.86 -1.63 4.68
N GLY A 73 -8.18 -2.91 4.78
CA GLY A 73 -8.89 -3.67 3.75
C GLY A 73 -10.25 -3.08 3.40
N ALA A 74 -11.07 -2.74 4.40
CA ALA A 74 -12.39 -2.14 4.17
C ALA A 74 -12.31 -0.79 3.45
N VAL A 75 -11.38 0.09 3.85
CA VAL A 75 -11.20 1.39 3.18
C VAL A 75 -10.66 1.21 1.76
N ALA A 76 -9.68 0.32 1.58
CA ALA A 76 -9.12 0.02 0.27
C ALA A 76 -10.13 -0.66 -0.67
N MET A 77 -11.04 -1.48 -0.14
CA MET A 77 -12.17 -2.06 -0.86
C MET A 77 -13.10 -0.98 -1.39
N LEU A 78 -13.54 -0.04 -0.54
CA LEU A 78 -14.47 1.02 -0.96
C LEU A 78 -13.87 1.93 -2.04
N LEU A 79 -12.64 2.38 -1.82
CA LEU A 79 -11.95 3.26 -2.77
C LEU A 79 -11.55 2.50 -4.03
N GLY A 80 -11.19 1.23 -3.91
CA GLY A 80 -10.98 0.34 -5.05
C GLY A 80 -12.27 0.16 -5.87
N ALA A 81 -13.42 0.02 -5.22
CA ALA A 81 -14.71 -0.05 -5.89
C ALA A 81 -15.03 1.23 -6.67
N ILE A 82 -14.83 2.39 -6.05
CA ILE A 82 -14.98 3.70 -6.71
C ILE A 82 -14.01 3.79 -7.91
N GLY A 83 -12.75 3.39 -7.70
CA GLY A 83 -11.75 3.42 -8.76
C GLY A 83 -12.08 2.52 -9.93
N GLY A 84 -12.56 1.31 -9.67
CA GLY A 84 -13.03 0.37 -10.67
C GLY A 84 -14.27 0.85 -11.42
N CYS A 85 -15.23 1.42 -10.69
CA CYS A 85 -16.47 1.97 -11.24
C CYS A 85 -16.19 3.06 -12.29
N ILE A 86 -15.18 3.90 -12.04
CA ILE A 86 -14.79 4.98 -12.95
C ILE A 86 -13.87 4.47 -14.07
N ALA A 87 -12.89 3.65 -13.72
CA ALA A 87 -11.80 3.33 -14.63
C ALA A 87 -12.19 2.39 -15.76
N LEU A 88 -13.04 1.38 -15.53
CA LEU A 88 -13.44 0.48 -16.61
C LEU A 88 -14.24 1.17 -17.72
N PRO A 89 -15.33 1.91 -17.42
CA PRO A 89 -16.06 2.67 -18.44
C PRO A 89 -15.17 3.69 -19.18
N LEU A 90 -14.23 4.31 -18.46
CA LEU A 90 -13.30 5.25 -19.07
C LEU A 90 -12.30 4.53 -20.00
N ALA A 91 -11.81 3.37 -19.60
CA ALA A 91 -10.94 2.53 -20.42
C ALA A 91 -11.61 2.19 -21.75
N GLU A 92 -12.89 1.79 -21.68
CA GLU A 92 -13.66 1.40 -22.85
C GLU A 92 -14.03 2.60 -23.71
N SER A 93 -14.38 3.74 -23.10
CA SER A 93 -14.61 5.00 -23.83
C SER A 93 -13.36 5.44 -24.60
N ALA A 94 -12.18 5.34 -23.97
CA ALA A 94 -10.90 5.64 -24.61
C ALA A 94 -10.57 4.65 -25.73
N PHE A 95 -10.86 3.36 -25.52
CA PHE A 95 -10.70 2.32 -26.53
C PHE A 95 -11.54 2.59 -27.77
N LEU A 96 -12.81 2.96 -27.60
CA LEU A 96 -13.71 3.30 -28.70
C LEU A 96 -13.29 4.60 -29.40
N ALA A 97 -12.83 5.61 -28.66
CA ALA A 97 -12.39 6.89 -29.21
C ALA A 97 -11.14 6.77 -30.11
N VAL A 98 -10.25 5.81 -29.83
CA VAL A 98 -9.01 5.57 -30.59
C VAL A 98 -9.23 4.54 -31.73
N GLY A 99 -10.48 4.12 -31.97
CA GLY A 99 -10.81 3.20 -33.06
C GLY A 99 -10.51 1.72 -32.74
N GLY A 100 -10.41 1.36 -31.46
CA GLY A 100 -10.26 -0.03 -31.01
C GLY A 100 -8.82 -0.56 -30.98
N ASP A 101 -7.81 0.31 -30.92
CA ASP A 101 -6.42 -0.12 -30.74
C ASP A 101 -6.22 -0.73 -29.33
N VAL A 102 -5.70 -1.95 -29.28
CA VAL A 102 -5.49 -2.75 -28.06
C VAL A 102 -4.62 -2.00 -27.04
N TRP A 103 -3.70 -1.15 -27.50
CA TRP A 103 -2.77 -0.41 -26.64
C TRP A 103 -3.38 0.79 -25.91
N SER A 104 -4.64 1.12 -26.18
CA SER A 104 -5.37 2.17 -25.44
C SER A 104 -5.88 1.70 -24.08
N ARG A 105 -6.16 0.39 -23.91
CA ARG A 105 -6.73 -0.20 -22.67
C ARG A 105 -5.82 -0.09 -21.44
N PRO A 106 -4.49 -0.27 -21.54
CA PRO A 106 -3.58 -0.04 -20.42
C PRO A 106 -3.70 1.33 -19.76
N PHE A 107 -4.10 2.39 -20.48
CA PHE A 107 -4.29 3.71 -19.89
C PHE A 107 -5.49 3.77 -18.93
N GLY A 108 -6.57 3.04 -19.23
CA GLY A 108 -7.69 2.90 -18.31
C GLY A 108 -7.30 2.14 -17.04
N TRP A 109 -6.49 1.08 -17.19
CA TRP A 109 -5.91 0.36 -16.06
C TRP A 109 -4.89 1.19 -15.27
N ALA A 110 -4.20 2.15 -15.90
CA ALA A 110 -3.36 3.10 -15.20
C ALA A 110 -4.19 3.99 -14.25
N LEU A 111 -5.32 4.53 -14.72
CA LEU A 111 -6.22 5.31 -13.86
C LEU A 111 -6.78 4.47 -12.72
N PHE A 112 -7.18 3.23 -13.01
CA PHE A 112 -7.60 2.26 -12.00
C PHE A 112 -6.53 2.07 -10.91
N GLY A 113 -5.30 1.78 -11.34
CA GLY A 113 -4.17 1.61 -10.44
C GLY A 113 -3.89 2.85 -9.61
N LEU A 114 -3.99 4.06 -10.20
CA LEU A 114 -3.82 5.33 -9.50
C LEU A 114 -4.82 5.48 -8.34
N LEU A 115 -6.08 5.15 -8.54
CA LEU A 115 -7.12 5.26 -7.51
C LEU A 115 -6.92 4.24 -6.39
N ILE A 116 -6.54 3.00 -6.72
CA ILE A 116 -6.13 1.98 -5.74
C ILE A 116 -4.86 2.42 -4.99
N GLY A 117 -3.91 3.05 -5.68
CA GLY A 117 -2.69 3.59 -5.11
C GLY A 117 -2.96 4.69 -4.07
N PHE A 118 -3.91 5.58 -4.36
CA PHE A 118 -4.38 6.54 -3.36
C PHE A 118 -5.05 5.86 -2.16
N ALA A 119 -5.92 4.89 -2.42
CA ALA A 119 -6.64 4.16 -1.37
C ALA A 119 -5.70 3.47 -0.37
N THR A 120 -4.70 2.79 -0.90
CA THR A 120 -3.69 2.09 -0.12
C THR A 120 -2.74 3.04 0.58
N SER A 121 -2.53 4.27 0.07
CA SER A 121 -1.73 5.30 0.75
C SER A 121 -2.44 5.96 1.92
N ILE A 122 -3.75 6.26 1.79
CA ILE A 122 -4.58 6.78 2.88
C ILE A 122 -4.45 5.89 4.12
N THR A 123 -4.41 4.58 3.88
CA THR A 123 -4.40 3.56 4.93
C THR A 123 -2.99 3.11 5.33
N GLY A 124 -2.05 3.04 4.39
CA GLY A 124 -0.69 2.50 4.54
C GLY A 124 0.31 3.45 5.19
N GLY A 125 -0.05 4.73 5.34
CA GLY A 125 0.82 5.71 5.97
C GLY A 125 1.97 6.21 5.11
N SER A 126 1.95 5.94 3.80
CA SER A 126 2.78 6.66 2.84
C SER A 126 2.10 7.99 2.45
N GLN A 127 2.85 8.91 1.82
CA GLN A 127 2.23 10.11 1.25
C GLN A 127 1.32 9.73 0.08
N LEU A 128 0.12 10.31 0.04
CA LEU A 128 -0.94 10.01 -0.95
C LEU A 128 -0.42 9.94 -2.39
N TRP A 129 0.31 10.96 -2.81
CA TRP A 129 0.82 11.08 -4.17
C TRP A 129 1.82 9.98 -4.55
N LYS A 130 2.56 9.41 -3.58
CA LYS A 130 3.54 8.36 -3.85
C LYS A 130 2.88 7.04 -4.20
N GLY A 131 1.92 6.60 -3.39
CA GLY A 131 1.19 5.39 -3.75
C GLY A 131 0.25 5.62 -4.92
N GLY A 132 -0.32 6.83 -5.10
CA GLY A 132 -1.02 7.17 -6.35
C GLY A 132 -0.15 7.00 -7.60
N LEU A 133 1.08 7.51 -7.59
CA LEU A 133 2.05 7.35 -8.68
C LEU A 133 2.47 5.88 -8.87
N GLY A 134 2.74 5.16 -7.79
CA GLY A 134 3.03 3.72 -7.86
C GLY A 134 1.86 2.90 -8.38
N GLY A 135 0.65 3.29 -8.02
CA GLY A 135 -0.58 2.73 -8.54
C GLY A 135 -0.75 3.00 -10.03
N LEU A 136 -0.50 4.23 -10.49
CA LEU A 136 -0.54 4.61 -11.90
C LEU A 136 0.40 3.75 -12.74
N ILE A 137 1.67 3.66 -12.32
CA ILE A 137 2.69 2.87 -13.02
C ILE A 137 2.33 1.38 -12.97
N GLY A 138 1.93 0.88 -11.80
CA GLY A 138 1.54 -0.52 -11.63
C GLY A 138 0.30 -0.92 -12.42
N GLY A 139 -0.66 -0.01 -12.54
CA GLY A 139 -1.86 -0.18 -13.36
C GLY A 139 -1.55 -0.16 -14.86
N LEU A 140 -0.66 0.73 -15.30
CA LEU A 140 -0.23 0.78 -16.70
C LEU A 140 0.53 -0.48 -17.10
N VAL A 141 1.55 -0.86 -16.31
CA VAL A 141 2.35 -2.08 -16.54
C VAL A 141 1.47 -3.31 -16.44
N GLY A 142 0.63 -3.38 -15.41
CA GLY A 142 -0.32 -4.47 -15.20
C GLY A 142 -1.36 -4.60 -16.32
N GLY A 143 -1.87 -3.48 -16.82
CA GLY A 143 -2.80 -3.43 -17.96
C GLY A 143 -2.15 -3.91 -19.25
N ALA A 144 -0.90 -3.51 -19.51
CA ALA A 144 -0.14 -4.02 -20.65
C ALA A 144 0.11 -5.54 -20.53
N LEU A 145 0.49 -6.02 -19.34
CA LEU A 145 0.64 -7.46 -19.07
C LEU A 145 -0.66 -8.23 -19.24
N LEU A 146 -1.80 -7.62 -18.91
CA LEU A 146 -3.12 -8.19 -19.13
C LEU A 146 -3.43 -8.36 -20.62
N GLU A 147 -3.12 -7.37 -21.46
CA GLU A 147 -3.30 -7.52 -22.91
C GLU A 147 -2.34 -8.56 -23.51
N VAL A 148 -1.10 -8.61 -23.04
CA VAL A 148 -0.14 -9.67 -23.43
C VAL A 148 -0.65 -11.06 -23.03
N ALA A 149 -1.19 -11.20 -21.82
CA ALA A 149 -1.76 -12.46 -21.35
C ALA A 149 -2.94 -12.92 -22.21
N ARG A 150 -3.81 -11.98 -22.63
CA ARG A 150 -4.92 -12.26 -23.56
C ARG A 150 -4.45 -12.64 -24.96
N ALA A 151 -3.35 -12.06 -25.43
CA ALA A 151 -2.81 -12.35 -26.75
C ALA A 151 -2.12 -13.72 -26.82
N ILE A 152 -1.43 -14.13 -25.75
CA ILE A 152 -0.68 -15.40 -25.70
C ILE A 152 -1.59 -16.58 -25.36
N LEU A 153 -2.54 -16.41 -24.44
CA LEU A 153 -3.41 -17.48 -23.98
C LEU A 153 -4.61 -17.64 -24.93
N SER A 154 -4.71 -18.79 -25.59
CA SER A 154 -5.77 -19.09 -26.55
C SER A 154 -7.17 -19.16 -25.92
N ASP A 155 -7.26 -19.43 -24.62
CA ASP A 155 -8.53 -19.42 -23.86
C ASP A 155 -8.82 -18.00 -23.33
N PRO A 156 -9.91 -17.34 -23.78
CA PRO A 156 -10.27 -16.00 -23.33
C PRO A 156 -10.50 -15.87 -21.83
N ALA A 157 -11.00 -16.92 -21.17
CA ALA A 157 -11.27 -16.92 -19.74
C ALA A 157 -9.95 -16.96 -18.95
N LEU A 158 -9.03 -17.85 -19.33
CA LEU A 158 -7.70 -17.94 -18.72
C LEU A 158 -6.86 -16.69 -18.99
N GLY A 159 -6.94 -16.10 -20.19
CA GLY A 159 -6.30 -14.83 -20.52
C GLY A 159 -6.73 -13.70 -19.59
N LYS A 160 -8.03 -13.58 -19.31
CA LYS A 160 -8.56 -12.61 -18.34
C LYS A 160 -8.11 -12.91 -16.91
N ALA A 161 -8.12 -14.17 -16.49
CA ALA A 161 -7.69 -14.58 -15.16
C ALA A 161 -6.22 -14.21 -14.91
N ALA A 162 -5.33 -14.64 -15.82
CA ALA A 162 -3.90 -14.35 -15.77
C ALA A 162 -3.65 -12.84 -15.81
N GLY A 163 -4.33 -12.12 -16.69
CA GLY A 163 -4.17 -10.68 -16.81
C GLY A 163 -4.59 -9.91 -15.55
N LEU A 164 -5.72 -10.25 -14.93
CA LEU A 164 -6.16 -9.59 -13.69
C LEU A 164 -5.27 -9.94 -12.50
N MET A 165 -4.72 -11.16 -12.45
CA MET A 165 -3.68 -11.51 -11.48
C MET A 165 -2.43 -10.64 -11.65
N LEU A 166 -1.92 -10.50 -12.87
CA LEU A 166 -0.73 -9.69 -13.17
C LEU A 166 -0.96 -8.20 -12.92
N LEU A 167 -2.18 -7.71 -13.17
CA LEU A 167 -2.60 -6.35 -12.85
C LEU A 167 -2.54 -6.07 -11.36
N GLY A 168 -3.19 -6.93 -10.56
CA GLY A 168 -3.17 -6.81 -9.09
C GLY A 168 -1.75 -6.93 -8.53
N PHE A 169 -0.96 -7.87 -9.07
CA PHE A 169 0.45 -8.06 -8.71
C PHE A 169 1.29 -6.82 -8.97
N SER A 170 1.20 -6.26 -10.19
CA SER A 170 1.95 -5.06 -10.58
C SER A 170 1.52 -3.86 -9.75
N THR A 171 0.22 -3.67 -9.54
CA THR A 171 -0.29 -2.56 -8.71
C THR A 171 0.25 -2.64 -7.28
N GLY A 172 0.22 -3.82 -6.65
CA GLY A 172 0.77 -4.02 -5.31
C GLY A 172 2.28 -3.81 -5.21
N ILE A 173 3.05 -4.26 -6.21
CA ILE A 173 4.51 -4.08 -6.22
C ILE A 173 4.89 -2.62 -6.44
N PHE A 174 4.34 -1.96 -7.46
CA PHE A 174 4.75 -0.60 -7.81
C PHE A 174 4.29 0.43 -6.79
N THR A 175 3.13 0.25 -6.15
CA THR A 175 2.73 1.09 -5.01
C THR A 175 3.75 1.04 -3.88
N ALA A 176 4.23 -0.16 -3.53
CA ALA A 176 5.24 -0.35 -2.50
C ALA A 176 6.63 0.14 -2.95
N LEU A 177 7.03 -0.16 -4.19
CA LEU A 177 8.31 0.21 -4.76
C LEU A 177 8.47 1.72 -4.85
N ILE A 178 7.47 2.44 -5.37
CA ILE A 178 7.51 3.90 -5.49
C ILE A 178 7.44 4.57 -4.13
N SER A 179 6.58 4.07 -3.22
CA SER A 179 6.52 4.59 -1.85
C SER A 179 7.88 4.52 -1.15
N PHE A 180 8.63 3.44 -1.38
CA PHE A 180 9.98 3.28 -0.85
C PHE A 180 11.04 4.07 -1.62
N ALA A 181 11.08 3.98 -2.95
CA ALA A 181 12.10 4.60 -3.78
C ALA A 181 12.13 6.13 -3.66
N LEU A 182 10.94 6.72 -3.46
CA LEU A 182 10.78 8.15 -3.23
C LEU A 182 10.81 8.51 -1.74
N SER A 183 10.97 7.56 -0.82
CA SER A 183 11.03 7.87 0.61
C SER A 183 12.29 8.67 0.94
N ARG A 184 12.14 9.68 1.80
CA ARG A 184 13.26 10.49 2.28
C ARG A 184 13.69 10.09 3.68
N THR A 185 12.75 9.65 4.50
CA THR A 185 12.98 9.34 5.91
C THR A 185 12.33 8.01 6.26
N TRP A 186 13.08 7.14 6.95
CA TRP A 186 12.56 5.87 7.45
C TRP A 186 13.26 5.42 8.73
N LEU A 187 12.58 4.61 9.54
CA LEU A 187 13.17 3.86 10.65
C LEU A 187 13.39 2.42 10.22
N GLU A 188 14.61 1.92 10.31
CA GLU A 188 14.93 0.51 10.12
C GLU A 188 15.07 -0.19 11.47
N VAL A 189 14.37 -1.30 11.69
CA VAL A 189 14.53 -2.13 12.89
C VAL A 189 15.74 -3.04 12.73
N THR A 190 16.76 -2.86 13.56
CA THR A 190 18.03 -3.61 13.49
C THR A 190 18.16 -4.73 14.50
N SER A 191 17.23 -4.85 15.46
CA SER A 191 17.14 -5.99 16.38
C SER A 191 15.70 -6.32 16.78
N GLY A 192 15.48 -7.46 17.44
CA GLY A 192 14.15 -7.87 17.90
C GLY A 192 13.32 -8.66 16.89
N LYS A 193 12.03 -8.86 17.19
CA LYS A 193 11.13 -9.81 16.49
C LYS A 193 10.89 -9.46 15.02
N ILE A 194 10.92 -8.17 14.68
CA ILE A 194 10.61 -7.66 13.34
C ILE A 194 11.85 -7.19 12.57
N LEU A 195 13.04 -7.72 12.89
CA LEU A 195 14.33 -7.42 12.26
C LEU A 195 14.26 -7.13 10.75
N GLY A 196 14.81 -5.99 10.35
CA GLY A 196 14.88 -5.47 8.98
C GLY A 196 13.58 -4.82 8.50
N MET A 197 12.58 -4.63 9.37
CA MET A 197 11.35 -3.90 9.02
C MET A 197 11.64 -2.41 8.93
N GLU A 198 11.14 -1.77 7.88
CA GLU A 198 11.31 -0.35 7.63
C GLU A 198 9.97 0.38 7.73
N PHE A 199 9.94 1.47 8.50
CA PHE A 199 8.78 2.34 8.65
C PHE A 199 9.05 3.67 7.96
N ILE A 200 8.31 3.98 6.90
CA ILE A 200 8.42 5.24 6.17
C ILE A 200 7.83 6.37 7.03
N LEU A 201 8.59 7.45 7.21
CA LEU A 201 8.23 8.55 8.10
C LEU A 201 7.74 9.81 7.38
N ASP A 202 7.86 9.87 6.05
CA ASP A 202 7.64 11.09 5.26
C ASP A 202 6.28 11.79 5.46
N LYS A 203 5.23 11.07 5.84
CA LYS A 203 3.92 11.68 6.12
C LYS A 203 3.91 12.50 7.42
N PHE A 204 4.82 12.20 8.34
CA PHE A 204 4.94 12.82 9.65
C PHE A 204 5.95 13.97 9.68
N LEU A 205 6.71 14.17 8.58
CA LEU A 205 7.82 15.13 8.55
C LEU A 205 7.35 16.59 8.62
N LYS A 206 6.16 16.91 8.08
CA LYS A 206 5.66 18.29 8.07
C LYS A 206 5.33 18.78 9.48
N SER A 207 5.67 20.03 9.79
CA SER A 207 5.40 20.64 11.10
C SER A 207 3.90 20.73 11.43
N ASN A 208 3.05 20.91 10.41
CA ASN A 208 1.59 20.86 10.55
C ASN A 208 0.99 19.46 10.30
N GLY A 209 1.84 18.44 10.15
CA GLY A 209 1.43 17.07 9.93
C GLY A 209 1.03 16.36 11.23
N PRO A 210 0.49 15.14 11.14
CA PRO A 210 0.29 14.30 12.31
C PRO A 210 1.65 13.94 12.93
N SER A 211 1.68 13.73 14.25
CA SER A 211 2.79 13.05 14.90
C SER A 211 2.65 11.52 14.76
N ALA A 212 3.75 10.79 14.92
CA ALA A 212 3.75 9.34 14.92
C ALA A 212 3.98 8.80 16.33
N THR A 213 3.03 8.06 16.88
CA THR A 213 3.23 7.33 18.12
C THR A 213 3.94 6.01 17.81
N ILE A 214 5.02 5.75 18.52
CA ILE A 214 5.78 4.50 18.49
C ILE A 214 5.42 3.72 19.76
N GLY A 215 5.08 2.45 19.63
CA GLY A 215 4.70 1.63 20.78
C GLY A 215 4.46 0.16 20.43
N SER A 216 4.13 -0.66 21.42
CA SER A 216 3.94 -2.10 21.21
C SER A 216 2.57 -2.50 20.66
N SER A 217 1.58 -1.59 20.73
CA SER A 217 0.22 -1.91 20.32
C SER A 217 -0.11 -1.37 18.91
N PRO A 218 -0.43 -2.23 17.93
CA PRO A 218 -0.81 -1.80 16.59
C PRO A 218 -2.19 -1.10 16.52
N LEU A 219 -2.92 -1.07 17.63
CA LEU A 219 -4.19 -0.33 17.74
C LEU A 219 -4.01 1.06 18.36
N LYS A 220 -2.89 1.31 19.05
CA LYS A 220 -2.63 2.57 19.78
C LYS A 220 -1.43 3.35 19.27
N ALA A 221 -0.57 2.72 18.46
CA ALA A 221 0.61 3.32 17.89
C ALA A 221 0.58 3.23 16.36
N GLU A 222 0.96 4.31 15.69
CA GLU A 222 1.15 4.33 14.24
C GLU A 222 2.33 3.48 13.80
N ILE A 223 3.38 3.39 14.64
CA ILE A 223 4.56 2.55 14.44
C ILE A 223 4.56 1.49 15.53
N ALA A 224 4.09 0.29 15.18
CA ALA A 224 3.90 -0.81 16.10
C ALA A 224 5.12 -1.73 16.13
N ILE A 225 5.76 -1.84 17.28
CA ILE A 225 6.96 -2.65 17.50
C ILE A 225 6.62 -3.71 18.57
N PRO A 226 6.39 -4.98 18.19
CA PRO A 226 5.92 -6.01 19.11
C PRO A 226 7.06 -6.50 20.02
N ASP A 227 7.40 -5.69 21.03
CA ASP A 227 8.39 -5.95 22.06
C ASP A 227 7.75 -5.75 23.46
N PRO A 228 7.80 -6.75 24.36
CA PRO A 228 7.26 -6.63 25.71
C PRO A 228 7.86 -5.51 26.57
N GLY A 229 9.07 -5.05 26.24
CA GLY A 229 9.74 -3.93 26.93
C GLY A 229 9.35 -2.55 26.41
N ILE A 230 8.48 -2.49 25.39
CA ILE A 230 7.96 -1.25 24.80
C ILE A 230 6.51 -1.06 25.27
N ASP A 231 6.22 0.13 25.80
CA ASP A 231 4.88 0.48 26.25
C ASP A 231 3.90 0.57 25.07
N PRO A 232 2.58 0.37 25.27
CA PRO A 232 1.60 0.46 24.19
C PRO A 232 1.67 1.77 23.40
N GLN A 233 2.03 2.86 24.08
CA GLN A 233 2.46 4.14 23.52
C GLN A 233 3.75 4.52 24.27
N HIS A 234 4.90 4.41 23.61
CA HIS A 234 6.21 4.50 24.25
C HIS A 234 6.91 5.82 23.94
N ALA A 235 6.81 6.29 22.70
CA ALA A 235 7.39 7.56 22.29
C ALA A 235 6.54 8.23 21.22
N ILE A 236 6.68 9.53 21.05
CA ILE A 236 6.09 10.31 19.96
C ILE A 236 7.20 10.86 19.09
N LEU A 237 7.06 10.67 17.78
CA LEU A 237 7.88 11.27 16.74
C LEU A 237 7.14 12.47 16.15
N GLU A 238 7.74 13.66 16.22
CA GLU A 238 7.18 14.90 15.69
C GLU A 238 8.09 15.45 14.59
N GLY A 239 7.52 15.77 13.43
CA GLY A 239 8.25 16.38 12.32
C GLY A 239 8.28 17.90 12.40
N HIS A 240 9.37 18.49 11.92
CA HIS A 240 9.62 19.94 11.88
C HIS A 240 10.10 20.36 10.48
N ASP A 241 9.47 19.81 9.45
CA ASP A 241 9.71 19.97 8.01
C ASP A 241 11.05 19.45 7.48
N THR A 242 12.11 19.59 8.27
CA THR A 242 13.50 19.28 7.91
C THR A 242 14.17 18.31 8.88
N TYR A 243 13.52 18.00 10.01
CA TYR A 243 14.03 17.04 10.99
C TYR A 243 12.88 16.44 11.79
N PHE A 244 13.18 15.36 12.51
CA PHE A 244 12.30 14.78 13.51
C PHE A 244 12.81 15.03 14.93
N THR A 245 11.88 15.19 15.87
CA THR A 245 12.13 15.08 17.30
C THR A 245 11.43 13.85 17.84
N LEU A 246 12.14 13.10 18.68
CA LEU A 246 11.62 11.95 19.39
C LEU A 246 11.42 12.34 20.85
N LYS A 247 10.19 12.24 21.33
CA LYS A 247 9.79 12.51 22.71
C LYS A 247 9.43 11.21 23.40
N ASP A 248 10.05 10.95 24.54
CA ASP A 248 9.77 9.79 25.39
C ASP A 248 8.46 9.99 26.15
N LEU A 249 7.64 8.94 26.20
CA LEU A 249 6.43 8.86 27.04
C LEU A 249 6.47 7.62 27.96
N SER A 250 7.56 6.86 27.89
CA SER A 250 7.61 5.52 28.46
C SER A 250 7.99 5.50 29.93
N ILE A 251 7.72 4.37 30.57
CA ILE A 251 8.18 4.11 31.94
C ILE A 251 9.66 3.66 31.91
N SER A 252 10.03 2.83 30.93
CA SER A 252 11.37 2.22 30.83
C SER A 252 12.44 3.15 30.25
N GLY A 253 12.04 4.22 29.56
CA GLY A 253 12.91 5.21 28.95
C GLY A 253 13.24 4.92 27.49
N THR A 254 13.38 5.99 26.71
CA THR A 254 13.90 5.94 25.33
C THR A 254 15.40 6.27 25.31
N PHE A 255 16.18 5.54 24.52
CA PHE A 255 17.63 5.77 24.39
C PHE A 255 18.02 6.12 22.95
N VAL A 256 18.86 7.13 22.77
CA VAL A 256 19.45 7.52 21.48
C VAL A 256 20.97 7.49 21.60
N ASP A 257 21.64 6.71 20.75
CA ASP A 257 23.08 6.44 20.78
C ASP A 257 23.58 6.06 22.18
N GLY A 258 22.79 5.22 22.87
CA GLY A 258 23.07 4.73 24.22
C GLY A 258 22.72 5.69 25.37
N LYS A 259 22.33 6.94 25.09
CA LYS A 259 21.95 7.93 26.12
C LYS A 259 20.44 7.96 26.30
N LYS A 260 19.98 7.92 27.55
CA LYS A 260 18.55 8.12 27.86
C LYS A 260 18.15 9.56 27.52
N VAL A 261 17.02 9.74 26.85
CA VAL A 261 16.53 11.05 26.40
C VAL A 261 15.04 11.21 26.73
N ASP A 262 14.65 12.40 27.17
CA ASP A 262 13.24 12.78 27.28
C ASP A 262 12.73 13.38 25.96
N VAL A 263 13.56 14.20 25.31
CA VAL A 263 13.35 14.73 23.97
C VAL A 263 14.70 14.77 23.23
N ALA A 264 14.74 14.26 22.00
CA ALA A 264 15.94 14.28 21.17
C ALA A 264 15.61 14.64 19.71
N LYS A 265 16.38 15.57 19.14
CA LYS A 265 16.38 15.79 17.68
C LYS A 265 17.16 14.67 17.00
N LEU A 266 16.52 13.97 16.08
CA LEU A 266 17.12 12.86 15.35
C LEU A 266 18.02 13.36 14.22
N LYS A 267 19.12 12.65 14.01
CA LYS A 267 20.07 12.82 12.91
C LYS A 267 20.22 11.49 12.17
N ASN A 268 20.53 11.56 10.88
CA ASN A 268 20.77 10.38 10.06
C ASN A 268 21.78 9.41 10.72
N ASN A 269 21.47 8.12 10.68
CA ASN A 269 22.20 6.99 11.26
C ASN A 269 22.28 6.96 12.79
N GLN A 270 21.39 7.65 13.51
CA GLN A 270 21.30 7.50 14.96
C GLN A 270 20.58 6.21 15.36
N HIS A 271 21.10 5.57 16.41
CA HIS A 271 20.56 4.33 16.96
C HIS A 271 19.57 4.65 18.07
N ILE A 272 18.32 4.24 17.88
CA ILE A 272 17.23 4.43 18.83
C ILE A 272 16.94 3.07 19.47
N ARG A 273 17.02 2.98 20.79
CA ARG A 273 16.72 1.76 21.55
C ARG A 273 15.52 1.99 22.46
N MET A 274 14.54 1.10 22.33
CA MET A 274 13.31 1.05 23.11
C MET A 274 13.09 -0.40 23.56
N GLY A 275 12.99 -0.65 24.86
CA GLY A 275 12.94 -2.03 25.37
C GLY A 275 14.18 -2.84 24.97
N LYS A 276 13.97 -3.96 24.25
CA LYS A 276 15.03 -4.82 23.70
C LYS A 276 15.28 -4.59 22.21
N THR A 277 14.53 -3.68 21.60
CA THR A 277 14.58 -3.42 20.16
C THR A 277 15.43 -2.19 19.87
N GLU A 278 16.30 -2.32 18.88
CA GLU A 278 17.09 -1.25 18.30
C GLU A 278 16.58 -0.92 16.91
N MET A 279 16.63 0.37 16.59
CA MET A 279 16.27 0.93 15.31
C MET A 279 17.32 1.94 14.88
N ILE A 280 17.48 2.13 13.57
CA ILE A 280 18.29 3.20 13.01
C ILE A 280 17.38 4.17 12.27
N TYR A 281 17.55 5.46 12.55
CA TYR A 281 16.89 6.52 11.79
C TYR A 281 17.71 6.85 10.54
N HIS A 282 17.06 6.78 9.38
CA HIS A 282 17.65 7.13 8.10
C HIS A 282 16.97 8.35 7.49
N GLU A 283 17.79 9.21 6.90
CA GLU A 283 17.37 10.40 6.18
C GLU A 283 18.22 10.58 4.92
N LYS A 284 17.54 10.74 3.78
CA LYS A 284 18.11 11.03 2.47
C LYS A 284 17.96 12.53 2.19
N ARG A 285 19.10 13.23 2.20
CA ARG A 285 19.19 14.64 1.82
C ARG A 285 19.19 14.80 0.30
#